data_AF-A0A554KQX3-F1
#
_entry.id   AF-A0A554KQX3-F1
#
_cell.length_a   1.000
_cell.length_b   1.000
_cell.length_c   1.000
_cell.angle_alpha   90.00
_cell.angle_beta   90.00
_cell.angle_gamma   90.00
#
_symmetry.space_group_name_H-M   'P 1'
#
loop_
_entity.id
_entity.type
_entity.pdbx_description
1 polymer ?
#
loop_
_entity_poly.entity_id
_entity_poly.type
_entity_poly.pdbx_seq_one_letter_code
_entity_poly.pdbx_strand_id
1 'polypeptide(L)'
;MSRLTQGMYKPEARVPGQEPMFGLRFGQLRHMGEFGHNAGWYNKAGEKLGYGDLATGDLQKIAAELEEGELFITMGEQDSFWTFVTEHRGWLGAQCVTSQDEHSPGIAYVAEKAVYVIAKGKVYVCDRGWARGDHLAKYSKMVGVPFELITTAQLVEMMKK
;
A
#
# COMPACT_ATOMS: atom_id res chain seq x y z
N MET A 1 4.02 -11.06 -17.71
CA MET A 1 3.36 -9.79 -17.33
C MET A 1 2.51 -10.12 -16.13
N SER A 2 2.76 -9.44 -15.02
CA SER A 2 2.37 -9.89 -13.68
C SER A 2 1.49 -8.82 -13.05
N ARG A 3 0.19 -9.07 -13.09
CA ARG A 3 -0.87 -8.22 -12.51
C ARG A 3 -0.84 -8.28 -10.98
N LEU A 4 -1.22 -7.20 -10.30
CA LEU A 4 -1.38 -7.22 -8.84
C LEU A 4 -2.66 -7.95 -8.46
N THR A 5 -2.53 -9.08 -7.77
CA THR A 5 -3.67 -9.91 -7.36
C THR A 5 -3.77 -10.01 -5.85
N GLN A 6 -5.01 -10.13 -5.34
CA GLN A 6 -5.29 -10.33 -3.93
C GLN A 6 -4.38 -11.39 -3.29
N GLY A 7 -3.82 -11.09 -2.12
CA GLY A 7 -3.02 -12.01 -1.33
C GLY A 7 -1.70 -12.45 -1.97
N MET A 8 -1.23 -11.82 -3.05
CA MET A 8 -0.01 -12.25 -3.77
C MET A 8 1.25 -12.27 -2.91
N TYR A 9 1.28 -11.53 -1.80
CA TYR A 9 2.41 -11.52 -0.88
C TYR A 9 2.28 -12.56 0.23
N LYS A 10 1.09 -13.13 0.46
CA LYS A 10 0.87 -14.10 1.53
C LYS A 10 1.86 -15.27 1.43
N PRO A 11 2.33 -15.82 2.56
CA PRO A 11 3.29 -16.92 2.55
C PRO A 11 2.88 -18.10 1.66
N GLU A 12 1.59 -18.41 1.60
CA GLU A 12 1.03 -19.52 0.82
C GLU A 12 1.06 -19.27 -0.69
N ALA A 13 1.12 -18.02 -1.13
CA ALA A 13 1.21 -17.65 -2.54
C ALA A 13 2.66 -17.72 -3.08
N ARG A 14 3.65 -17.99 -2.22
CA ARG A 14 5.06 -17.95 -2.60
C ARG A 14 5.47 -19.23 -3.33
N VAL A 15 5.97 -19.06 -4.56
CA VAL A 15 6.62 -20.14 -5.31
C VAL A 15 8.09 -20.28 -4.88
N PRO A 16 8.57 -21.47 -4.47
CA PRO A 16 9.97 -21.67 -4.11
C PRO A 16 10.92 -21.28 -5.25
N GLY A 17 11.98 -20.54 -4.93
CA GLY A 17 12.96 -20.06 -5.91
C GLY A 17 12.54 -18.81 -6.69
N GLN A 18 11.30 -18.34 -6.55
CA GLN A 18 10.86 -17.07 -7.13
C GLN A 18 11.04 -15.93 -6.14
N GLU A 19 11.64 -14.83 -6.60
CA GLU A 19 11.67 -13.60 -5.81
C GLU A 19 10.27 -12.98 -5.74
N PRO A 20 9.85 -12.48 -4.56
CA PRO A 20 8.60 -11.74 -4.46
C PRO A 20 8.60 -10.52 -5.38
N MET A 21 7.43 -10.15 -5.90
CA MET A 21 7.30 -8.95 -6.73
C MET A 21 7.78 -7.71 -5.96
N PHE A 22 8.60 -6.88 -6.61
CA PHE A 22 9.29 -5.73 -6.03
C PHE A 22 10.25 -6.08 -4.86
N GLY A 23 10.52 -7.36 -4.59
CA GLY A 23 11.32 -7.81 -3.45
C GLY A 23 10.66 -7.65 -2.08
N LEU A 24 9.35 -7.37 -2.05
CA LEU A 24 8.60 -7.19 -0.81
C LEU A 24 8.26 -8.52 -0.13
N ARG A 25 8.31 -8.54 1.20
CA ARG A 25 7.91 -9.71 2.01
C ARG A 25 6.73 -9.36 2.88
N PHE A 26 5.80 -10.30 3.00
CA PHE A 26 4.67 -10.18 3.90
C PHE A 26 5.12 -10.04 5.35
N GLY A 27 4.58 -9.03 6.03
CA GLY A 27 4.96 -8.69 7.40
C GLY A 27 6.41 -8.23 7.54
N GLN A 28 7.04 -7.73 6.47
CA GLN A 28 8.38 -7.17 6.59
C GLN A 28 8.37 -6.03 7.60
N LEU A 29 9.30 -6.09 8.55
CA LEU A 29 9.60 -4.99 9.46
C LEU A 29 10.93 -4.36 9.04
N ARG A 30 10.98 -3.05 9.05
CA ARG A 30 12.20 -2.27 8.89
C ARG A 30 12.45 -1.53 10.21
N HIS A 31 13.63 -0.93 10.33
CA HIS A 31 14.05 -0.26 11.58
C HIS A 31 14.43 1.21 11.35
N MET A 32 14.63 1.63 10.10
CA MET A 32 15.12 2.96 9.72
C MET A 32 14.59 3.36 8.34
N GLY A 33 14.14 4.62 8.21
CA GLY A 33 13.79 5.23 6.91
C GLY A 33 12.43 4.82 6.33
N GLU A 34 11.50 4.39 7.19
CA GLU A 34 10.16 3.98 6.78
C GLU A 34 9.30 5.17 6.32
N PHE A 35 8.62 4.96 5.20
CA PHE A 35 7.54 5.83 4.70
C PHE A 35 6.16 5.31 5.09
N GLY A 36 6.02 4.00 5.28
CA GLY A 36 4.80 3.38 5.81
C GLY A 36 5.19 2.36 6.86
N HIS A 37 4.64 2.50 8.06
CA HIS A 37 4.80 1.57 9.17
C HIS A 37 3.59 0.63 9.21
N ASN A 38 3.87 -0.68 9.21
CA ASN A 38 2.93 -1.79 9.15
C ASN A 38 1.76 -1.54 8.18
N ALA A 39 2.07 -1.01 7.00
CA ALA A 39 1.06 -0.54 6.07
C ALA A 39 0.38 -1.74 5.39
N GLY A 40 -0.94 -1.66 5.25
CA GLY A 40 -1.68 -2.56 4.36
C GLY A 40 -1.48 -2.14 2.90
N TRP A 41 -1.29 -3.10 2.01
CA TRP A 41 -1.06 -2.88 0.57
C TRP A 41 -2.26 -3.38 -0.22
N TYR A 42 -2.74 -2.60 -1.19
CA TYR A 42 -3.96 -2.85 -1.93
C TYR A 42 -3.76 -2.60 -3.43
N ASN A 43 -4.55 -3.27 -4.27
CA ASN A 43 -4.63 -2.98 -5.70
C ASN A 43 -5.76 -1.98 -6.02
N LYS A 44 -5.87 -1.61 -7.29
CA LYS A 44 -6.94 -0.72 -7.79
C LYS A 44 -8.36 -1.28 -7.64
N ALA A 45 -8.52 -2.60 -7.48
CA ALA A 45 -9.82 -3.21 -7.22
C ALA A 45 -10.27 -3.08 -5.75
N GLY A 46 -9.39 -2.57 -4.87
CA GLY A 46 -9.65 -2.47 -3.44
C GLY A 46 -9.42 -3.79 -2.70
N GLU A 47 -8.60 -4.68 -3.27
CA GLU A 47 -8.26 -5.98 -2.68
C GLU A 47 -6.88 -5.91 -2.01
N LYS A 48 -6.75 -6.55 -0.85
CA LYS A 48 -5.50 -6.56 -0.10
C LYS A 48 -4.49 -7.48 -0.76
N LEU A 49 -3.31 -6.95 -1.05
CA LEU A 49 -2.15 -7.66 -1.60
C LEU A 49 -1.31 -8.30 -0.50
N GLY A 50 -1.12 -7.57 0.60
CA GLY A 50 -0.24 -7.92 1.70
C GLY A 50 -0.17 -6.81 2.75
N TYR A 51 0.82 -6.89 3.64
CA TYR A 51 1.15 -5.81 4.57
C TYR A 51 2.63 -5.83 4.93
N GLY A 52 3.12 -4.71 5.46
CA GLY A 52 4.46 -4.56 6.02
C GLY A 52 4.99 -3.15 5.83
N ASP A 53 6.20 -2.94 6.31
CA ASP A 53 6.88 -1.66 6.23
C ASP A 53 7.34 -1.37 4.80
N LEU A 54 7.29 -0.11 4.39
CA LEU A 54 7.85 0.36 3.12
C LEU A 54 8.92 1.41 3.36
N ALA A 55 10.07 1.22 2.73
CA ALA A 55 11.14 2.22 2.68
C ALA A 55 11.14 2.97 1.34
N THR A 56 11.94 4.02 1.28
CA THR A 56 12.13 4.88 0.09
C THR A 56 12.47 4.09 -1.18
N GLY A 57 13.35 3.10 -1.07
CA GLY A 57 13.76 2.26 -2.21
C GLY A 57 12.65 1.33 -2.72
N ASP A 58 11.69 0.97 -1.86
CA ASP A 58 10.55 0.16 -2.29
C ASP A 58 9.62 0.99 -3.16
N LEU A 59 9.37 2.26 -2.80
CA LEU A 59 8.57 3.18 -3.61
C LEU A 59 9.15 3.37 -5.02
N GLN A 60 10.48 3.54 -5.10
CA GLN A 60 11.19 3.63 -6.37
C GLN A 60 11.01 2.38 -7.22
N LYS A 61 11.25 1.21 -6.62
CA LYS A 61 11.21 -0.07 -7.31
C LYS A 61 9.80 -0.39 -7.81
N ILE A 62 8.79 -0.19 -6.96
CA ILE A 62 7.38 -0.36 -7.34
C ILE A 62 7.07 0.59 -8.51
N ALA A 63 7.36 1.88 -8.40
CA ALA A 63 7.06 2.83 -9.48
C ALA A 63 7.78 2.47 -10.80
N ALA A 64 9.01 1.97 -10.74
CA ALA A 64 9.78 1.59 -11.92
C ALA A 64 9.28 0.28 -12.57
N GLU A 65 8.84 -0.69 -11.78
CA GLU A 65 8.51 -2.04 -12.25
C GLU A 65 7.01 -2.29 -12.44
N LEU A 66 6.13 -1.50 -11.81
CA LEU A 66 4.68 -1.66 -11.91
C LEU A 66 4.21 -1.60 -13.38
N GLU A 67 3.12 -2.28 -13.73
CA GLU A 67 2.56 -2.22 -15.08
C GLU A 67 1.69 -0.96 -15.27
N GLU A 68 1.54 -0.49 -16.51
CA GLU A 68 0.65 0.63 -16.81
C GLU A 68 -0.80 0.28 -16.44
N GLY A 69 -1.50 1.21 -15.79
CA GLY A 69 -2.88 1.01 -15.36
C GLY A 69 -3.04 0.18 -14.08
N GLU A 70 -1.97 -0.36 -13.49
CA GLU A 70 -1.98 -0.94 -12.14
C GLU A 70 -1.68 0.14 -11.10
N LEU A 71 -2.19 -0.06 -9.88
CA LEU A 71 -1.95 0.82 -8.74
C LEU A 71 -1.56 -0.02 -7.53
N PHE A 72 -0.47 0.37 -6.86
CA PHE A 72 -0.10 -0.15 -5.55
C PHE A 72 -0.45 0.91 -4.50
N ILE A 73 -1.48 0.63 -3.71
CA ILE A 73 -2.08 1.59 -2.78
C ILE A 73 -1.72 1.18 -1.35
N THR A 74 -1.35 2.14 -0.52
CA THR A 74 -1.01 1.89 0.89
C THR A 74 -2.03 2.50 1.81
N MET A 75 -2.28 1.83 2.93
CA MET A 75 -3.14 2.30 4.02
C MET A 75 -2.39 2.16 5.35
N GLY A 76 -2.72 3.02 6.31
CA GLY A 76 -2.17 2.89 7.66
C GLY A 76 -2.63 1.61 8.35
N GLU A 77 -1.86 1.13 9.32
CA GLU A 77 -2.18 -0.09 10.08
C GLU A 77 -3.58 -0.02 10.72
N GLN A 78 -3.95 1.12 11.30
CA GLN A 78 -5.26 1.34 11.91
C GLN A 78 -6.41 1.06 10.94
N ASP A 79 -6.31 1.58 9.72
CA ASP A 79 -7.36 1.49 8.71
C ASP A 79 -7.36 0.15 7.97
N SER A 80 -6.21 -0.53 7.90
CA SER A 80 -6.01 -1.75 7.12
C SER A 80 -6.04 -3.05 7.93
N PHE A 81 -6.01 -2.95 9.26
CA PHE A 81 -6.05 -4.09 10.17
C PHE A 81 -6.98 -3.84 11.35
N TRP A 82 -6.67 -2.86 12.21
CA TRP A 82 -7.36 -2.68 13.50
C TRP A 82 -8.86 -2.37 13.36
N THR A 83 -9.25 -1.67 12.31
CA THR A 83 -10.67 -1.39 12.00
C THR A 83 -11.47 -2.65 11.69
N PHE A 84 -10.82 -3.72 11.24
CA PHE A 84 -11.46 -4.98 10.90
C PHE A 84 -11.36 -6.02 12.01
N VAL A 85 -10.70 -5.73 13.13
CA VAL A 85 -10.57 -6.68 14.25
C VAL A 85 -11.95 -6.90 14.87
N THR A 86 -12.43 -8.14 14.79
CA THR A 86 -13.69 -8.57 15.40
C THR A 86 -13.48 -9.21 16.77
N GLU A 87 -12.27 -9.71 17.05
CA GLU A 87 -11.94 -10.35 18.31
C GLU A 87 -10.47 -10.07 18.71
N HIS A 88 -10.28 -9.52 19.91
CA HIS A 88 -8.97 -9.36 20.53
C HIS A 88 -8.64 -10.60 21.38
N ARG A 89 -7.77 -11.49 20.90
CA ARG A 89 -7.30 -12.65 21.67
C ARG A 89 -5.98 -12.39 22.42
N GLY A 90 -5.51 -11.15 22.40
CA GLY A 90 -4.28 -10.71 23.04
C GLY A 90 -3.97 -9.25 22.71
N TRP A 91 -2.77 -8.81 23.10
CA TRP A 91 -2.30 -7.43 22.87
C TRP A 91 -1.47 -7.29 21.57
N LEU A 92 -1.11 -8.41 20.94
CA LEU A 92 -0.39 -8.45 19.67
C LEU A 92 -1.37 -8.62 18.52
N GLY A 93 -1.18 -7.85 17.44
CA GLY A 93 -2.03 -7.92 16.24
C GLY A 93 -2.13 -9.34 15.64
N ALA A 94 -1.03 -10.10 15.65
CA ALA A 94 -0.99 -11.48 15.15
C ALA A 94 -1.94 -12.46 15.88
N GLN A 95 -2.48 -12.08 17.04
CA GLN A 95 -3.43 -12.89 17.80
C GLN A 95 -4.90 -12.50 17.53
N CYS A 96 -5.12 -11.36 16.90
CA CYS A 96 -6.47 -10.86 16.65
C CYS A 96 -7.13 -11.57 15.47
N VAL A 97 -8.46 -11.65 15.50
CA VAL A 97 -9.26 -12.15 14.39
C VAL A 97 -9.85 -10.95 13.66
N THR A 98 -9.70 -10.91 12.34
CA THR A 98 -10.29 -9.90 11.47
C THR A 98 -11.53 -10.42 10.75
N SER A 99 -12.42 -9.51 10.34
CA SER A 99 -13.52 -9.84 9.43
C SER A 99 -12.99 -10.15 8.02
N GLN A 100 -13.78 -10.85 7.22
CA GLN A 100 -13.43 -11.15 5.82
C GLN A 100 -13.25 -9.87 4.96
N ASP A 101 -13.93 -8.80 5.34
CA ASP A 101 -13.87 -7.51 4.64
C ASP A 101 -12.47 -6.91 4.64
N GLU A 102 -11.61 -7.27 5.61
CA GLU A 102 -10.21 -6.83 5.67
C GLU A 102 -9.43 -7.12 4.38
N HIS A 103 -9.77 -8.24 3.72
CA HIS A 103 -9.10 -8.68 2.50
C HIS A 103 -9.62 -8.02 1.23
N SER A 104 -10.81 -7.42 1.25
CA SER A 104 -11.44 -6.80 0.10
C SER A 104 -12.49 -5.74 0.51
N PRO A 105 -12.09 -4.67 1.19
CA PRO A 105 -13.04 -3.66 1.68
C PRO A 105 -13.61 -2.78 0.55
N GLY A 106 -13.07 -2.92 -0.67
CA GLY A 106 -13.58 -2.29 -1.88
C GLY A 106 -13.01 -0.91 -2.16
N ILE A 107 -13.25 -0.45 -3.39
CA ILE A 107 -12.65 0.77 -3.95
C ILE A 107 -12.93 2.01 -3.09
N ALA A 108 -14.18 2.20 -2.65
CA ALA A 108 -14.59 3.38 -1.91
C ALA A 108 -13.80 3.51 -0.59
N TYR A 109 -13.72 2.42 0.17
CA TYR A 109 -13.00 2.39 1.44
C TYR A 109 -11.49 2.59 1.24
N VAL A 110 -10.89 1.88 0.29
CA VAL A 110 -9.45 2.00 0.01
C VAL A 110 -9.10 3.41 -0.44
N ALA A 111 -9.91 4.04 -1.30
CA ALA A 111 -9.65 5.39 -1.76
C ALA A 111 -9.76 6.44 -0.63
N GLU A 112 -10.70 6.25 0.30
CA GLU A 112 -10.86 7.13 1.46
C GLU A 112 -9.67 7.03 2.43
N LYS A 113 -9.17 5.81 2.65
CA LYS A 113 -8.13 5.52 3.65
C LYS A 113 -6.71 5.45 3.09
N ALA A 114 -6.52 5.70 1.80
CA ALA A 114 -5.20 5.65 1.15
C ALA A 114 -4.22 6.69 1.73
N VAL A 115 -2.96 6.30 1.90
CA VAL A 115 -1.84 7.19 2.27
C VAL A 115 -1.06 7.54 1.01
N TYR A 116 -0.52 6.51 0.35
CA TYR A 116 0.24 6.63 -0.89
C TYR A 116 -0.38 5.78 -1.98
N VAL A 117 -0.28 6.25 -3.21
CA VAL A 117 -0.67 5.51 -4.41
C VAL A 117 0.51 5.51 -5.34
N ILE A 118 1.03 4.33 -5.67
CA ILE A 118 2.18 4.18 -6.55
C ILE A 118 1.66 3.70 -7.89
N ALA A 119 1.94 4.47 -8.92
CA ALA A 119 1.67 4.17 -10.32
C ALA A 119 3.00 4.05 -11.07
N LYS A 120 2.95 3.64 -12.35
CA LYS A 120 4.14 3.63 -13.20
C LYS A 120 4.84 5.00 -13.20
N GLY A 121 6.09 5.02 -12.75
CA GLY A 121 6.98 6.18 -12.75
C GLY A 121 6.58 7.29 -11.80
N LYS A 122 5.59 7.10 -10.91
CA LYS A 122 5.06 8.18 -10.09
C LYS A 122 4.45 7.71 -8.77
N VAL A 123 4.59 8.52 -7.74
CA VAL A 123 3.92 8.35 -6.45
C VAL A 123 2.95 9.49 -6.25
N TYR A 124 1.78 9.18 -5.69
CA TYR A 124 0.80 10.16 -5.26
C TYR A 124 0.64 10.07 -3.75
N VAL A 125 0.45 11.22 -3.11
CA VAL A 125 0.09 11.35 -1.70
C VAL A 125 -1.38 11.73 -1.64
N CYS A 126 -2.16 10.96 -0.90
CA CYS A 126 -3.57 11.27 -0.71
C CYS A 126 -3.71 12.40 0.29
N ASP A 127 -4.29 13.51 -0.16
CA ASP A 127 -4.49 14.67 0.69
C ASP A 127 -5.56 14.35 1.76
N ARG A 128 -5.13 14.27 3.02
CA ARG A 128 -6.02 14.22 4.19
C ARG A 128 -5.92 15.48 5.06
N GLY A 129 -5.52 16.61 4.48
CA GLY A 129 -5.42 17.90 5.17
C GLY A 129 -4.10 18.15 5.92
N TRP A 130 -3.10 17.28 5.77
CA TRP A 130 -1.79 17.41 6.45
C TRP A 130 -0.59 17.55 5.49
N ALA A 131 -0.77 17.26 4.19
CA ALA A 131 0.30 17.33 3.21
C ALA A 131 0.37 18.73 2.58
N ARG A 132 1.51 19.44 2.74
CA ARG A 132 1.77 20.73 2.07
C ARG A 132 2.74 20.53 0.90
N GLY A 133 2.55 21.31 -0.18
CA GLY A 133 3.26 21.11 -1.45
C GLY A 133 4.78 21.25 -1.40
N ASP A 134 5.31 22.04 -0.47
CA ASP A 134 6.74 22.21 -0.20
C ASP A 134 7.41 20.94 0.33
N HIS A 135 6.69 20.13 1.12
CA HIS A 135 7.19 18.84 1.59
C HIS A 135 7.33 17.83 0.46
N LEU A 136 6.45 17.86 -0.54
CA LEU A 136 6.42 16.87 -1.63
C LEU A 136 7.56 17.04 -2.61
N ALA A 137 7.96 18.27 -2.91
CA ALA A 137 9.14 18.53 -3.74
C ALA A 137 10.42 17.98 -3.07
N LYS A 138 10.54 18.16 -1.74
CA LYS A 138 11.64 17.59 -0.94
C LYS A 138 11.62 16.06 -0.97
N TYR A 139 10.46 15.44 -0.79
CA TYR A 139 10.32 13.98 -0.86
C TYR A 139 10.62 13.44 -2.25
N SER A 140 10.14 14.10 -3.30
CA SER A 140 10.42 13.72 -4.69
C SER A 140 11.93 13.66 -4.97
N LYS A 141 12.67 14.66 -4.48
CA LYS A 141 14.14 14.70 -4.61
C LYS A 141 14.83 13.59 -3.82
N MET A 142 14.34 13.29 -2.61
CA MET A 142 14.90 12.27 -1.73
C MET A 142 14.63 10.85 -2.23
N VAL A 143 13.42 10.62 -2.74
CA VAL A 143 12.94 9.34 -3.25
C VAL A 143 13.29 9.18 -4.73
N GLY A 144 13.73 10.21 -5.45
CA GLY A 144 14.08 10.10 -6.87
C GLY A 144 12.90 9.72 -7.79
N VAL A 145 11.66 9.86 -7.33
CA VAL A 145 10.42 9.65 -8.09
C VAL A 145 9.50 10.84 -7.83
N PRO A 146 8.74 11.33 -8.83
CA PRO A 146 7.83 12.46 -8.61
C PRO A 146 6.70 12.12 -7.62
N PHE A 147 6.44 13.03 -6.67
CA PHE A 147 5.30 13.00 -5.76
C PHE A 147 4.27 14.06 -6.17
N GLU A 148 2.99 13.71 -6.15
CA GLU A 148 1.89 14.64 -6.41
C GLU A 148 0.74 14.44 -5.41
N LEU A 149 0.01 15.51 -5.08
CA LEU A 149 -1.22 15.40 -4.28
C LEU A 149 -2.37 14.92 -5.13
N ILE A 150 -3.15 13.99 -4.59
CA ILE A 150 -4.44 13.62 -5.15
C ILE A 150 -5.51 13.67 -4.08
N THR A 151 -6.71 14.04 -4.50
CA THR A 151 -7.93 13.93 -3.69
C THR A 151 -8.47 12.50 -3.78
N THR A 152 -9.29 12.12 -2.80
CA THR A 152 -10.04 10.85 -2.83
C THR A 152 -10.85 10.70 -4.12
N ALA A 153 -11.49 11.77 -4.60
CA ALA A 153 -12.26 11.73 -5.84
C ALA A 153 -11.39 11.40 -7.06
N GLN A 154 -10.21 12.00 -7.16
CA GLN A 154 -9.26 11.67 -8.23
C GLN A 154 -8.77 10.21 -8.13
N LEU A 155 -8.48 9.73 -6.92
CA LEU A 155 -8.09 8.34 -6.71
C LEU A 155 -9.18 7.35 -7.14
N VAL A 156 -10.44 7.60 -6.77
CA VAL A 156 -11.58 6.78 -7.20
C VAL A 156 -11.64 6.70 -8.73
N GLU A 157 -11.43 7.81 -9.44
CA GLU A 157 -11.41 7.81 -10.91
C GLU A 157 -10.20 7.08 -11.50
N MET A 158 -9.04 7.10 -10.83
CA MET A 158 -7.89 6.30 -11.23
C MET A 158 -8.14 4.80 -11.04
N MET A 159 -8.82 4.41 -9.96
CA MET A 159 -9.09 3.00 -9.63
C MET A 159 -10.12 2.35 -10.58
N LYS A 160 -10.98 3.14 -11.23
CA LYS A 160 -12.00 2.67 -12.19
C LYS A 160 -11.47 2.44 -13.61
N LYS A 161 -10.30 2.99 -13.96
CA LYS A 161 -9.68 2.86 -15.28
C LYS A 161 -8.83 1.60 -15.35
#